data_AF-D9PVC0-F1
#
_entry.id   AF-D9PVC0-F1
#
_cell.length_a   1.000
_cell.length_b   1.000
_cell.length_c   1.000
_cell.angle_alpha   90.00
_cell.angle_beta   90.00
_cell.angle_gamma   90.00
#
_symmetry.space_group_name_H-M   'P 1'
#
loop_
_entity.id
_entity.type
_entity.pdbx_description
1 polymer ?
#
loop_
_entity_poly.entity_id
_entity_poly.type
_entity_poly.pdbx_seq_one_letter_code
_entity_poly.pdbx_strand_id
1 'polypeptide(L)'
;MNNNGPEGVFLILRKDGFIEKIIDHGSNIPLTIESFVDLMDMGSQAKASLFIQEINDKGAAYNWELNLKNLKTYHFSGFMADERIYAVGAARKEDMIKIYRLVDTELPETPEMGPSAGGDVKEELFDELTRLNNQLSAARRELLKKNMELEKALKEKEMLLREINHRVKNNLMIISSILNIQSRYVKDRDDLMLFREAQSKARAMAMLHERLYTSGKHRRVDFGEYLRGLVRDLYQTFLSDPGRIALETDIDEAELDINTVVPLTLIVNELFTNAIKHAFPEGKKVE
;
A
#
# COMPACT_ATOMS: atom_id res chain seq x y z
N MET A 1 53.58 5.46 -36.40
CA MET A 1 52.17 5.88 -36.31
C MET A 1 51.52 4.99 -35.26
N ASN A 2 51.45 5.45 -34.00
CA ASN A 2 50.85 4.67 -32.92
C ASN A 2 49.33 4.79 -33.00
N ASN A 3 48.68 3.66 -33.23
CA ASN A 3 47.23 3.52 -33.32
C ASN A 3 46.65 3.49 -31.89
N ASN A 4 46.51 4.65 -31.25
CA ASN A 4 46.07 4.79 -29.85
C ASN A 4 44.59 5.25 -29.76
N GLY A 5 43.70 4.61 -30.54
CA GLY A 5 42.25 4.79 -30.40
C GLY A 5 41.72 4.05 -29.16
N PRO A 6 40.55 4.45 -28.61
CA PRO A 6 39.92 3.69 -27.52
C PRO A 6 39.54 2.28 -27.99
N GLU A 7 39.82 1.25 -27.19
CA GLU A 7 39.38 -0.13 -27.44
C GLU A 7 38.04 -0.39 -26.73
N GLY A 8 36.95 -0.51 -27.49
CA GLY A 8 35.63 -0.77 -26.93
C GLY A 8 34.52 -0.86 -27.97
N VAL A 9 33.29 -1.00 -27.47
CA VAL A 9 32.09 -1.18 -28.28
C VAL A 9 30.98 -0.31 -27.73
N PHE A 10 30.20 0.29 -28.64
CA PHE A 10 28.95 0.94 -28.31
C PHE A 10 27.80 0.18 -28.98
N LEU A 11 26.72 0.00 -28.23
CA LEU A 11 25.59 -0.83 -28.60
C LEU A 11 24.28 -0.07 -28.38
N ILE A 12 23.39 -0.16 -29.36
CA ILE A 12 21.99 0.23 -29.21
C ILE A 12 21.18 -1.06 -29.21
N LEU A 13 20.43 -1.29 -28.14
CA LEU A 13 19.67 -2.50 -27.91
C LEU A 13 18.18 -2.17 -27.71
N ARG A 14 17.34 -3.13 -28.06
CA ARG A 14 15.96 -3.19 -27.61
C ARG A 14 15.89 -3.63 -26.15
N LYS A 15 14.73 -3.42 -25.51
CA LYS A 15 14.49 -3.85 -24.11
C LYS A 15 14.67 -5.35 -23.88
N ASP A 16 14.50 -6.18 -24.90
CA ASP A 16 14.72 -7.62 -24.84
C ASP A 16 16.19 -8.04 -25.04
N GLY A 17 17.11 -7.07 -25.20
CA GLY A 17 18.54 -7.31 -25.35
C GLY A 17 18.99 -7.63 -26.78
N PHE A 18 18.10 -7.57 -27.77
CA PHE A 18 18.47 -7.63 -29.18
C PHE A 18 19.23 -6.37 -29.60
N ILE A 19 20.28 -6.56 -30.38
CA ILE A 19 21.16 -5.50 -30.86
C ILE A 19 20.56 -4.90 -32.13
N GLU A 20 20.23 -3.60 -32.08
CA GLU A 20 19.83 -2.84 -33.27
C GLU A 20 21.06 -2.29 -34.01
N LYS A 21 22.11 -1.94 -33.26
CA LYS A 21 23.34 -1.36 -33.83
C LYS A 21 24.57 -1.68 -32.99
N ILE A 22 25.67 -1.98 -33.69
CA ILE A 22 27.01 -2.15 -33.12
C ILE A 22 27.94 -1.12 -33.74
N ILE A 23 28.69 -0.43 -32.88
CA ILE A 23 29.76 0.48 -33.28
C ILE A 23 31.01 0.00 -32.57
N ASP A 24 31.87 -0.69 -33.34
CA ASP A 24 33.10 -1.30 -32.83
C ASP A 24 34.28 -0.34 -32.99
N HIS A 25 34.91 0.01 -31.88
CA HIS A 25 36.16 0.75 -31.82
C HIS A 25 37.29 -0.21 -31.46
N GLY A 26 37.62 -1.14 -32.36
CA GLY A 26 38.80 -1.99 -32.26
C GLY A 26 38.71 -3.19 -31.31
N SER A 27 37.52 -3.52 -30.81
CA SER A 27 37.26 -4.74 -30.01
C SER A 27 37.24 -6.01 -30.87
N ASN A 28 37.14 -5.86 -32.20
CA ASN A 28 37.10 -6.91 -33.22
C ASN A 28 35.98 -7.93 -32.97
N ILE A 29 34.79 -7.41 -32.68
CA ILE A 29 33.61 -8.24 -32.38
C ILE A 29 32.87 -8.56 -33.69
N PRO A 30 32.36 -9.79 -33.89
CA PRO A 30 31.58 -10.12 -35.07
C PRO A 30 30.30 -9.27 -35.17
N LEU A 31 30.16 -8.50 -36.26
CA LEU A 31 28.99 -7.65 -36.52
C LEU A 31 27.70 -8.43 -36.84
N THR A 32 27.79 -9.77 -36.95
CA THR A 32 26.68 -10.67 -37.27
C THR A 32 25.93 -11.18 -36.04
N ILE A 33 26.28 -10.71 -34.83
CA ILE A 33 25.65 -11.16 -33.59
C ILE A 33 24.42 -10.30 -33.31
N GLU A 34 23.27 -10.94 -33.13
CA GLU A 34 21.97 -10.26 -32.99
C GLU A 34 21.57 -9.99 -31.53
N SER A 35 22.22 -10.61 -30.54
CA SER A 35 21.86 -10.51 -29.12
C SER A 35 23.04 -10.11 -28.25
N PHE A 36 22.81 -9.21 -27.29
CA PHE A 36 23.83 -8.76 -26.34
C PHE A 36 24.39 -9.91 -25.50
N VAL A 37 23.54 -10.88 -25.12
CA VAL A 37 23.96 -12.06 -24.36
C VAL A 37 24.88 -12.94 -25.20
N ASP A 38 24.64 -13.03 -26.52
CA ASP A 38 25.46 -13.83 -27.43
C ASP A 38 26.81 -13.19 -27.77
N LEU A 39 27.02 -11.92 -27.43
CA LEU A 39 28.35 -11.30 -27.48
C LEU A 39 29.28 -11.82 -26.38
N MET A 40 28.70 -12.33 -25.29
CA MET A 40 29.43 -12.73 -24.10
C MET A 40 29.98 -14.14 -24.18
N ASP A 41 31.06 -14.40 -23.45
CA ASP A 41 31.49 -15.76 -23.16
C ASP A 41 30.44 -16.50 -22.29
N MET A 42 30.52 -17.84 -22.26
CA MET A 42 29.58 -18.66 -21.47
C MET A 42 29.56 -18.27 -19.97
N GLY A 43 30.67 -17.78 -19.42
CA GLY A 43 30.77 -17.36 -18.02
C GLY A 43 30.05 -16.05 -17.70
N SER A 44 29.81 -15.22 -18.71
CA SER A 44 29.26 -13.86 -18.56
C SER A 44 27.84 -13.72 -19.11
N GLN A 45 27.29 -14.73 -19.79
CA GLN A 45 25.92 -14.70 -20.33
C GLN A 45 24.86 -14.40 -19.25
N ALA A 46 24.92 -15.07 -18.11
CA ALA A 46 23.96 -14.83 -17.01
C ALA A 46 24.08 -13.40 -16.45
N LYS A 47 25.30 -12.86 -16.36
CA LYS A 47 25.54 -11.48 -15.93
C LYS A 47 25.04 -10.46 -16.95
N ALA A 48 25.18 -10.74 -18.24
CA ALA A 48 24.66 -9.88 -19.30
C ALA A 48 23.12 -9.80 -19.30
N SER A 49 22.43 -10.92 -19.06
CA SER A 49 20.97 -10.89 -18.89
C SER A 49 20.55 -10.02 -17.70
N LEU A 50 21.28 -10.13 -16.58
CA LEU A 50 21.04 -9.29 -15.40
C LEU A 50 21.34 -7.81 -15.65
N PHE A 51 22.37 -7.50 -16.45
CA PHE A 51 22.68 -6.12 -16.87
C PHE A 51 21.52 -5.50 -17.66
N ILE A 52 20.96 -6.22 -18.64
CA ILE A 52 19.80 -5.75 -19.40
C ILE A 52 18.57 -5.58 -18.51
N GLN A 53 18.30 -6.55 -17.64
CA GLN A 53 17.20 -6.46 -16.68
C GLN A 53 17.36 -5.24 -15.76
N GLU A 54 18.58 -4.98 -15.27
CA GLU A 54 18.84 -3.82 -14.40
C GLU A 54 18.56 -2.49 -15.11
N ILE A 55 18.95 -2.36 -16.38
CA ILE A 55 18.65 -1.15 -17.17
C ILE A 55 17.14 -0.99 -17.37
N ASN A 56 16.41 -2.06 -17.68
CA ASN A 56 14.95 -2.00 -17.84
C ASN A 56 14.23 -1.62 -16.53
N ASP A 57 14.67 -2.17 -15.39
CA ASP A 57 14.03 -1.96 -14.10
C ASP A 57 14.37 -0.60 -13.48
N LYS A 58 15.60 -0.10 -13.68
CA LYS A 58 16.13 1.10 -13.00
C LYS A 58 16.38 2.29 -13.93
N GLY A 59 16.34 2.08 -15.25
CA GLY A 59 16.71 3.08 -16.25
C GLY A 59 18.20 3.16 -16.56
N ALA A 60 19.09 2.55 -15.76
CA ALA A 60 20.53 2.50 -16.03
C ALA A 60 21.26 1.42 -15.21
N ALA A 61 22.44 1.03 -15.69
CA ALA A 61 23.37 0.11 -15.05
C ALA A 61 24.82 0.56 -15.32
N TYR A 62 25.70 0.42 -14.33
CA TYR A 62 27.05 1.01 -14.39
C TYR A 62 28.13 0.02 -13.96
N ASN A 63 29.26 0.05 -14.66
CA ASN A 63 30.50 -0.68 -14.34
C ASN A 63 30.34 -2.19 -14.11
N TRP A 64 29.61 -2.86 -15.00
CA TRP A 64 29.46 -4.31 -15.02
C TRP A 64 30.65 -4.97 -15.72
N GLU A 65 31.35 -5.86 -15.02
CA GLU A 65 32.43 -6.66 -15.62
C GLU A 65 31.86 -7.86 -16.36
N LEU A 66 32.00 -7.83 -17.69
CA LEU A 66 31.57 -8.90 -18.59
C LEU A 66 32.71 -9.29 -19.51
N ASN A 67 32.85 -10.59 -19.77
CA ASN A 67 33.83 -11.08 -20.74
C ASN A 67 33.15 -11.26 -22.09
N LEU A 68 33.75 -10.65 -23.11
CA LEU A 68 33.36 -10.89 -24.49
C LEU A 68 33.95 -12.21 -25.00
N LYS A 69 33.39 -12.75 -26.09
CA LYS A 69 33.89 -13.98 -26.74
C LYS A 69 35.35 -13.93 -27.20
N ASN A 70 35.96 -12.74 -27.28
CA ASN A 70 37.38 -12.56 -27.53
C ASN A 70 38.27 -12.83 -26.28
N LEU A 71 37.68 -13.36 -25.20
CA LEU A 71 38.34 -13.70 -23.92
C LEU A 71 38.96 -12.51 -23.19
N LYS A 72 38.52 -11.29 -23.50
CA LYS A 72 38.90 -10.07 -22.77
C LYS A 72 37.74 -9.60 -21.90
N THR A 73 38.08 -9.05 -20.74
CA THR A 73 37.13 -8.43 -19.81
C THR A 73 36.89 -6.98 -20.22
N TYR A 74 35.61 -6.59 -20.22
CA TYR A 74 35.16 -5.25 -20.53
C TYR A 74 34.28 -4.75 -19.37
N HIS A 75 34.40 -3.47 -19.07
CA HIS A 75 33.50 -2.77 -18.17
C HIS A 75 32.35 -2.20 -19.00
N PHE A 76 31.13 -2.65 -18.71
CA PHE A 76 29.91 -2.22 -19.37
C PHE A 76 29.11 -1.26 -18.52
N SER A 77 28.62 -0.18 -19.14
CA SER A 77 27.64 0.73 -18.56
C SER A 77 26.60 1.06 -19.61
N GLY A 78 25.36 1.30 -19.19
CA GLY A 78 24.30 1.64 -20.12
C GLY A 78 23.09 2.25 -19.45
N PHE A 79 22.25 2.89 -20.25
CA PHE A 79 21.04 3.57 -19.81
C PHE A 79 19.91 3.37 -20.80
N MET A 80 18.68 3.60 -20.34
CA MET A 80 17.47 3.54 -21.13
C MET A 80 17.05 4.95 -21.53
N ALA A 81 16.83 5.18 -22.81
CA ALA A 81 16.27 6.40 -23.37
C ALA A 81 15.46 6.08 -24.62
N ASP A 82 14.36 6.79 -24.87
CA ASP A 82 13.47 6.56 -26.02
C ASP A 82 13.10 5.09 -26.26
N GLU A 83 12.79 4.37 -25.16
CA GLU A 83 12.46 2.93 -25.16
C GLU A 83 13.58 2.00 -25.67
N ARG A 84 14.81 2.50 -25.83
CA ARG A 84 16.01 1.76 -26.21
C ARG A 84 17.04 1.77 -25.09
N ILE A 85 17.95 0.80 -25.15
CA ILE A 85 19.10 0.69 -24.24
C ILE A 85 20.35 1.11 -25.01
N TYR A 86 21.10 2.05 -24.45
CA TYR A 86 22.40 2.49 -24.96
C TYR A 86 23.48 1.96 -24.02
N ALA A 87 24.34 1.07 -24.51
CA ALA A 87 25.37 0.43 -23.71
C ALA A 87 26.76 0.66 -24.31
N VAL A 88 27.73 1.03 -23.48
CA VAL A 88 29.15 1.08 -23.81
C VAL A 88 29.87 -0.03 -23.07
N GLY A 89 30.82 -0.68 -23.74
CA GLY A 89 31.78 -1.59 -23.13
C GLY A 89 33.19 -1.17 -23.50
N ALA A 90 34.10 -1.07 -22.54
CA ALA A 90 35.53 -0.86 -22.84
C ALA A 90 36.43 -1.67 -21.93
N ALA A 91 37.61 -2.06 -22.44
CA ALA A 91 38.60 -2.80 -21.66
C ALA A 91 39.21 -1.94 -20.53
N ARG A 92 39.28 -0.62 -20.73
CA ARG A 92 39.66 0.37 -19.72
C ARG A 92 38.53 1.36 -19.50
N LYS A 93 38.27 1.72 -18.25
CA LYS A 93 37.20 2.67 -17.91
C LYS A 93 37.36 4.02 -18.60
N GLU A 94 38.59 4.50 -18.73
CA GLU A 94 38.96 5.73 -19.45
C GLU A 94 38.49 5.75 -20.92
N ASP A 95 38.42 4.58 -21.55
CA ASP A 95 38.05 4.46 -22.96
C ASP A 95 36.52 4.50 -23.15
N MET A 96 35.73 4.21 -22.11
CA MET A 96 34.26 4.35 -22.17
C MET A 96 33.83 5.80 -22.47
N ILE A 97 34.45 6.78 -21.80
CA ILE A 97 34.15 8.20 -22.01
C ILE A 97 34.54 8.64 -23.42
N LYS A 98 35.69 8.16 -23.92
CA LYS A 98 36.14 8.46 -25.28
C LYS A 98 35.18 7.89 -26.32
N ILE A 99 34.67 6.68 -26.10
CA ILE A 99 33.69 6.05 -26.99
C ILE A 99 32.39 6.85 -26.97
N TYR A 100 31.84 7.20 -25.80
CA TYR A 100 30.65 8.05 -25.74
C TYR A 100 30.79 9.35 -26.53
N ARG A 101 31.95 10.03 -26.47
CA ARG A 101 32.22 11.24 -27.27
C ARG A 101 32.26 10.98 -28.78
N LEU A 102 32.70 9.80 -29.20
CA LEU A 102 32.75 9.44 -30.62
C LEU A 102 31.36 9.12 -31.19
N VAL A 103 30.41 8.71 -30.33
CA VAL A 103 29.05 8.36 -30.75
C VAL A 103 28.01 9.44 -30.42
N ASP A 104 28.46 10.66 -30.10
CA ASP A 104 27.62 11.78 -29.63
C ASP A 104 26.45 12.08 -30.58
N THR A 105 26.65 11.90 -31.89
CA THR A 105 25.60 12.10 -32.92
C THR A 105 24.50 11.04 -32.92
N GLU A 106 24.66 9.93 -32.21
CA GLU A 106 23.68 8.83 -32.13
C GLU A 106 23.03 8.70 -30.75
N LEU A 107 23.44 9.53 -29.80
CA LEU A 107 22.79 9.65 -28.50
C LEU A 107 21.50 10.50 -28.67
N PRO A 108 20.42 10.17 -27.94
CA PRO A 108 19.23 10.99 -27.94
C PRO A 108 19.56 12.38 -27.37
N GLU A 109 18.99 13.45 -27.95
CA GLU A 109 19.13 14.83 -27.48
C GLU A 109 18.51 14.98 -26.07
N THR A 110 19.23 14.52 -25.07
CA THR A 110 18.88 14.61 -23.65
C THR A 110 19.97 15.44 -22.98
N PRO A 111 19.68 16.69 -22.58
CA PRO A 111 20.72 17.64 -22.14
C PRO A 111 21.41 17.29 -20.81
N GLU A 112 21.09 16.17 -20.16
CA GLU A 112 21.44 15.93 -18.75
C GLU A 112 22.19 14.61 -18.45
N MET A 113 22.46 13.74 -19.44
CA MET A 113 23.17 12.47 -19.18
C MET A 113 24.37 12.16 -20.10
N GLY A 114 24.78 13.10 -20.95
CA GLY A 114 26.04 13.01 -21.70
C GLY A 114 27.11 13.95 -21.12
N PRO A 115 28.40 13.55 -21.05
CA PRO A 115 29.46 14.51 -20.74
C PRO A 115 29.50 15.56 -21.85
N SER A 116 29.06 16.80 -21.53
CA SER A 116 29.10 17.93 -22.46
C SER A 116 30.48 18.03 -23.14
N ALA A 117 30.50 18.28 -24.46
CA ALA A 117 31.64 18.22 -25.36
C ALA A 117 32.84 19.15 -25.07
N GLY A 118 32.97 19.71 -23.86
CA GLY A 118 34.00 20.71 -23.54
C GLY A 118 34.63 20.65 -22.15
N GLY A 119 34.34 19.63 -21.31
CA GLY A 119 34.88 19.57 -19.95
C GLY A 119 35.68 18.30 -19.66
N ASP A 120 36.86 18.44 -19.06
CA ASP A 120 37.55 17.34 -18.38
C ASP A 120 36.66 16.81 -17.25
N VAL A 121 35.88 15.77 -17.54
CA VAL A 121 35.15 15.05 -16.50
C VAL A 121 36.18 14.32 -15.65
N LYS A 122 36.42 14.84 -14.44
CA LYS A 122 37.33 14.20 -13.47
C LYS A 122 36.76 12.83 -13.11
N GLU A 123 37.57 11.79 -13.30
CA GLU A 123 37.25 10.38 -13.04
C GLU A 123 36.63 10.15 -11.65
N GLU A 124 37.12 10.87 -10.64
CA GLU A 124 36.59 10.87 -9.28
C GLU A 124 35.09 11.22 -9.22
N LEU A 125 34.64 12.20 -10.03
CA LEU A 125 33.25 12.66 -10.03
C LEU A 125 32.32 11.62 -10.67
N PHE A 126 32.79 10.87 -11.68
CA PHE A 126 32.02 9.82 -12.33
C PHE A 126 31.86 8.60 -11.42
N ASP A 127 32.93 8.20 -10.73
CA ASP A 127 32.89 7.12 -9.75
C ASP A 127 32.00 7.49 -8.55
N GLU A 128 32.05 8.75 -8.09
CA GLU A 128 31.19 9.26 -7.02
C GLU A 128 29.71 9.28 -7.42
N LEU A 129 29.39 9.76 -8.63
CA LEU A 129 28.02 9.77 -9.16
C LEU A 129 27.45 8.36 -9.28
N THR A 130 28.26 7.42 -9.77
CA THR A 130 27.89 6.00 -9.88
C THR A 130 27.61 5.39 -8.50
N ARG A 131 28.48 5.66 -7.51
CA ARG A 131 28.29 5.23 -6.14
C ARG A 131 26.99 5.79 -5.54
N LEU A 132 26.74 7.08 -5.70
CA LEU A 132 25.53 7.74 -5.19
C LEU A 132 24.26 7.18 -5.83
N ASN A 133 24.27 6.95 -7.14
CA ASN A 133 23.10 6.39 -7.84
C ASN A 133 22.80 4.95 -7.41
N ASN A 134 23.84 4.14 -7.19
CA ASN A 134 23.70 2.79 -6.64
C ASN A 134 23.15 2.80 -5.21
N GLN A 135 23.61 3.73 -4.36
CA GLN A 135 23.08 3.91 -3.01
C GLN A 135 21.61 4.35 -3.03
N LEU A 136 21.25 5.31 -3.88
CA LEU A 136 19.88 5.79 -4.03
C LEU A 136 18.94 4.67 -4.50
N SER A 137 19.37 3.88 -5.48
CA SER A 137 18.63 2.72 -5.98
C SER A 137 18.43 1.64 -4.89
N ALA A 138 19.44 1.39 -4.06
CA ALA A 138 19.33 0.49 -2.92
C ALA A 138 18.34 1.00 -1.87
N ALA A 139 18.43 2.28 -1.49
CA ALA A 139 17.52 2.92 -0.55
C ALA A 139 16.06 2.89 -1.05
N ARG A 140 15.84 3.15 -2.35
CA ARG A 140 14.52 3.08 -2.97
C ARG A 140 13.92 1.67 -2.91
N ARG A 141 14.73 0.62 -3.13
CA ARG A 141 14.28 -0.78 -2.99
C ARG A 141 13.86 -1.10 -1.56
N GLU A 142 14.64 -0.67 -0.58
CA GLU A 142 14.31 -0.88 0.82
C GLU A 142 13.00 -0.16 1.19
N LEU A 143 12.81 1.07 0.72
CA LEU A 143 11.60 1.85 0.94
C LEU A 143 10.36 1.17 0.33
N LEU A 144 10.45 0.72 -0.93
CA LEU A 144 9.35 0.02 -1.59
C LEU A 144 8.99 -1.28 -0.87
N LYS A 145 9.99 -2.05 -0.45
CA LYS A 145 9.76 -3.27 0.34
C LYS A 145 9.03 -2.97 1.66
N LYS A 146 9.49 -1.95 2.40
CA LYS A 146 8.82 -1.53 3.65
C LYS A 146 7.39 -1.04 3.41
N ASN A 147 7.14 -0.30 2.33
CA ASN A 147 5.79 0.14 1.98
C ASN A 147 4.87 -1.04 1.68
N MET A 148 5.32 -2.04 0.91
CA MET A 148 4.54 -3.25 0.65
C MET A 148 4.25 -4.05 1.93
N GLU A 149 5.24 -4.17 2.82
CA GLU A 149 5.06 -4.82 4.12
C GLU A 149 4.05 -4.06 5.00
N LEU A 150 4.11 -2.73 5.03
CA LEU A 150 3.18 -1.87 5.74
C LEU A 150 1.75 -1.98 5.20
N GLU A 151 1.57 -1.94 3.88
CA GLU A 151 0.26 -2.10 3.25
C GLU A 151 -0.35 -3.48 3.55
N LYS A 152 0.46 -4.53 3.51
CA LYS A 152 0.02 -5.88 3.88
C LYS A 152 -0.39 -5.94 5.34
N ALA A 153 0.44 -5.44 6.25
CA ALA A 153 0.14 -5.40 7.68
C ALA A 153 -1.11 -4.56 7.99
N LEU A 154 -1.31 -3.45 7.27
CA LEU A 154 -2.51 -2.61 7.40
C LEU A 154 -3.76 -3.39 6.99
N LYS A 155 -3.72 -4.07 5.84
CA LYS A 155 -4.84 -4.87 5.34
C LYS A 155 -5.20 -6.03 6.27
N GLU A 156 -4.19 -6.71 6.81
CA GLU A 156 -4.37 -7.76 7.83
C GLU A 156 -4.99 -7.20 9.10
N LYS A 157 -4.49 -6.07 9.62
CA LYS A 157 -5.05 -5.39 10.79
C LYS A 157 -6.51 -4.97 10.58
N GLU A 158 -6.84 -4.43 9.41
CA GLU A 158 -8.22 -4.09 9.06
C GLU A 158 -9.11 -5.34 9.05
N MET A 159 -8.66 -6.44 8.43
CA MET A 159 -9.41 -7.71 8.43
C MET A 159 -9.64 -8.25 9.84
N LEU A 160 -8.62 -8.23 10.71
CA LEU A 160 -8.75 -8.67 12.10
C LEU A 160 -9.74 -7.81 12.88
N LEU A 161 -9.70 -6.48 12.70
CA LEU A 161 -10.66 -5.58 13.34
C LEU A 161 -12.10 -5.86 12.90
N ARG A 162 -12.32 -6.22 11.63
CA ARG A 162 -13.64 -6.63 11.14
C ARG A 162 -14.13 -7.88 11.84
N GLU A 163 -13.29 -8.90 11.88
CA GLU A 163 -13.62 -10.18 12.50
C GLU A 163 -13.94 -10.01 13.99
N ILE A 164 -13.18 -9.17 14.71
CA ILE A 164 -13.46 -8.84 16.11
C ILE A 164 -14.83 -8.17 16.25
N ASN A 165 -15.15 -7.14 15.46
CA ASN A 165 -16.44 -6.47 15.55
C ASN A 165 -17.61 -7.41 15.24
N HIS A 166 -17.47 -8.26 14.22
CA HIS A 166 -18.46 -9.30 13.91
C HIS A 166 -18.65 -10.28 15.07
N ARG A 167 -17.56 -10.74 15.69
CA ARG A 167 -17.64 -11.65 16.85
C ARG A 167 -18.24 -10.98 18.08
N VAL A 168 -17.89 -9.72 18.35
CA VAL A 168 -18.48 -8.96 19.47
C VAL A 168 -19.97 -8.80 19.26
N LYS A 169 -20.43 -8.42 18.06
CA LYS A 169 -21.86 -8.38 17.71
C LYS A 169 -22.53 -9.73 17.98
N ASN A 170 -21.96 -10.82 17.46
CA ASN A 170 -22.52 -12.15 17.61
C ASN A 170 -22.61 -12.58 19.09
N ASN A 171 -21.56 -12.30 19.88
CA ASN A 171 -21.54 -12.61 21.31
C ASN A 171 -22.62 -11.83 22.06
N LEU A 172 -22.78 -10.54 21.77
CA LEU A 172 -23.83 -9.71 22.37
C LEU A 172 -25.24 -10.16 21.97
N MET A 173 -25.44 -10.60 20.73
CA MET A 173 -26.70 -11.20 20.28
C MET A 173 -27.00 -12.53 21.00
N ILE A 174 -26.00 -13.38 21.20
CA ILE A 174 -26.14 -14.63 21.97
C ILE A 174 -26.51 -14.30 23.42
N ILE A 175 -25.81 -13.35 24.06
CA ILE A 175 -26.12 -12.91 25.43
C ILE A 175 -27.56 -12.39 25.52
N SER A 176 -27.99 -11.52 24.60
CA SER A 176 -29.38 -11.04 24.53
C SER A 176 -30.38 -12.19 24.38
N SER A 177 -30.04 -13.22 23.59
CA SER A 177 -30.91 -14.38 23.37
C SER A 177 -31.02 -15.26 24.62
N ILE A 178 -29.92 -15.47 25.33
CA ILE A 178 -29.90 -16.17 26.63
C ILE A 178 -30.74 -15.40 27.64
N LEU A 179 -30.54 -14.09 27.78
CA LEU A 179 -31.33 -13.24 28.68
C LEU A 179 -32.83 -13.32 28.37
N ASN A 180 -33.20 -13.35 27.09
CA ASN A 180 -34.59 -13.53 26.65
C ASN A 180 -35.20 -14.87 27.07
N ILE A 181 -34.41 -15.94 27.01
CA ILE A 181 -34.87 -17.28 27.38
C ILE A 181 -34.99 -17.35 28.90
N GLN A 182 -33.99 -16.86 29.64
CA GLN A 182 -33.98 -16.85 31.09
C GLN A 182 -35.12 -16.00 31.67
N SER A 183 -35.44 -14.86 31.05
CA SER A 183 -36.53 -14.00 31.50
C SER A 183 -37.90 -14.67 31.49
N ARG A 184 -38.11 -15.73 30.68
CA ARG A 184 -39.39 -16.47 30.66
C ARG A 184 -39.64 -17.28 31.94
N TYR A 185 -38.60 -17.57 32.71
CA TYR A 185 -38.68 -18.35 33.94
C TYR A 185 -38.72 -17.47 35.19
N VAL A 186 -38.54 -16.16 35.04
CA VAL A 186 -38.57 -15.19 36.14
C VAL A 186 -40.02 -14.86 36.49
N LYS A 187 -40.37 -15.01 37.77
CA LYS A 187 -41.74 -14.77 38.27
C LYS A 187 -41.91 -13.40 38.90
N ASP A 188 -40.85 -12.89 39.52
CA ASP A 188 -40.86 -11.56 40.13
C ASP A 188 -40.78 -10.47 39.05
N ARG A 189 -41.58 -9.42 39.21
CA ARG A 189 -41.68 -8.36 38.21
C ARG A 189 -40.43 -7.47 38.18
N ASP A 190 -39.83 -7.22 39.33
CA ASP A 190 -38.65 -6.36 39.44
C ASP A 190 -37.43 -7.09 38.88
N ASP A 191 -37.28 -8.39 39.18
CA ASP A 191 -36.27 -9.25 38.56
C ASP A 191 -36.47 -9.32 37.05
N LEU A 192 -37.71 -9.51 36.56
CA LEU A 192 -38.00 -9.56 35.12
C LEU A 192 -37.57 -8.27 34.41
N MET A 193 -37.74 -7.11 35.06
CA MET A 193 -37.29 -5.82 34.53
C MET A 193 -35.77 -5.73 34.45
N LEU A 194 -35.03 -6.25 35.44
CA LEU A 194 -33.56 -6.30 35.40
C LEU A 194 -33.07 -7.13 34.21
N PHE A 195 -33.70 -8.26 33.92
CA PHE A 195 -33.37 -9.08 32.75
C PHE A 195 -33.64 -8.35 31.42
N ARG A 196 -34.79 -7.67 31.30
CA ARG A 196 -35.13 -6.88 30.10
C ARG A 196 -34.17 -5.72 29.88
N GLU A 197 -33.72 -5.09 30.95
CA GLU A 197 -32.73 -4.01 30.91
C GLU A 197 -31.36 -4.51 30.44
N ALA A 198 -30.85 -5.60 31.03
CA ALA A 198 -29.61 -6.21 30.59
C ALA A 198 -29.68 -6.66 29.12
N GLN A 199 -30.83 -7.21 28.71
CA GLN A 199 -31.07 -7.63 27.33
C GLN A 199 -31.05 -6.44 26.37
N SER A 200 -31.73 -5.35 26.73
CA SER A 200 -31.76 -4.11 25.97
C SER A 200 -30.35 -3.53 25.76
N LYS A 201 -29.53 -3.47 26.81
CA LYS A 201 -28.14 -2.99 26.73
C LYS A 201 -27.31 -3.84 25.78
N ALA A 202 -27.40 -5.17 25.91
CA ALA A 202 -26.68 -6.09 25.03
C ALA A 202 -27.10 -5.90 23.56
N ARG A 203 -28.41 -5.74 23.29
CA ARG A 203 -28.92 -5.48 21.93
C ARG A 203 -28.43 -4.14 21.36
N ALA A 204 -28.51 -3.06 22.14
CA ALA A 204 -28.06 -1.73 21.74
C ALA A 204 -26.58 -1.72 21.35
N MET A 205 -25.73 -2.41 22.13
CA MET A 205 -24.32 -2.58 21.81
C MET A 205 -24.11 -3.41 20.55
N ALA A 206 -24.87 -4.50 20.35
CA ALA A 206 -24.74 -5.34 19.15
C ALA A 206 -25.05 -4.54 17.87
N MET A 207 -26.12 -3.75 17.89
CA MET A 207 -26.51 -2.89 16.76
C MET A 207 -25.49 -1.79 16.49
N LEU A 208 -24.87 -1.24 17.54
CA LEU A 208 -23.79 -0.27 17.38
C LEU A 208 -22.58 -0.88 16.68
N HIS A 209 -22.18 -2.09 17.08
CA HIS A 209 -21.08 -2.82 16.43
C HIS A 209 -21.35 -3.16 14.96
N GLU A 210 -22.62 -3.33 14.57
CA GLU A 210 -23.02 -3.49 13.18
C GLU A 210 -22.82 -2.20 12.37
N ARG A 211 -23.35 -1.06 12.86
CA ARG A 211 -23.27 0.23 12.16
C ARG A 211 -21.84 0.77 12.01
N LEU A 212 -20.97 0.49 12.98
CA LEU A 212 -19.57 0.89 12.93
C LEU A 212 -18.85 0.39 11.68
N TYR A 213 -19.10 -0.85 11.31
CA TYR A 213 -18.39 -1.44 10.20
C TYR A 213 -18.97 -1.03 8.83
N THR A 214 -20.28 -0.76 8.76
CA THR A 214 -20.90 -0.20 7.55
C THR A 214 -20.41 1.22 7.23
N SER A 215 -19.94 1.98 8.24
CA SER A 215 -19.56 3.40 8.10
C SER A 215 -18.24 3.70 7.35
N GLY A 216 -17.55 2.70 6.79
CA GLY A 216 -16.38 2.94 5.95
C GLY A 216 -15.16 3.56 6.66
N LYS A 217 -14.33 4.29 5.90
CA LYS A 217 -12.94 4.67 6.28
C LYS A 217 -12.79 5.56 7.52
N HIS A 218 -13.83 6.27 7.97
CA HIS A 218 -13.68 7.30 9.00
C HIS A 218 -14.10 6.86 10.42
N ARG A 219 -14.61 5.64 10.63
CA ARG A 219 -15.10 5.14 11.94
C ARG A 219 -16.00 6.14 12.67
N ARG A 220 -16.76 6.94 11.91
CA ARG A 220 -17.75 7.86 12.44
C ARG A 220 -19.11 7.21 12.28
N VAL A 221 -19.91 7.29 13.33
CA VAL A 221 -21.28 6.79 13.32
C VAL A 221 -22.19 8.00 13.17
N ASP A 222 -23.13 7.92 12.24
CA ASP A 222 -24.31 8.80 12.29
C ASP A 222 -25.11 8.43 13.54
N PHE A 223 -24.83 9.17 14.60
CA PHE A 223 -25.39 8.95 15.91
C PHE A 223 -26.87 9.33 15.94
N GLY A 224 -27.29 10.34 15.18
CA GLY A 224 -28.70 10.74 15.10
C GLY A 224 -29.57 9.62 14.53
N GLU A 225 -29.15 9.02 13.42
CA GLU A 225 -29.85 7.88 12.83
C GLU A 225 -29.84 6.64 13.74
N TYR A 226 -28.70 6.38 14.39
CA TYR A 226 -28.58 5.29 15.37
C TYR A 226 -29.51 5.49 16.57
N LEU A 227 -29.55 6.69 17.13
CA LEU A 227 -30.33 7.04 18.31
C LEU A 227 -31.84 6.92 18.04
N ARG A 228 -32.30 7.35 16.86
CA ARG A 228 -33.69 7.15 16.41
C ARG A 228 -34.09 5.67 16.40
N GLY A 229 -33.20 4.79 15.96
CA GLY A 229 -33.41 3.34 16.00
C GLY A 229 -33.45 2.81 17.44
N LEU A 230 -32.45 3.18 18.26
CA LEU A 230 -32.34 2.75 19.64
C LEU A 230 -33.57 3.11 20.48
N VAL A 231 -34.01 4.37 20.42
CA VAL A 231 -35.17 4.85 21.21
C VAL A 231 -36.46 4.15 20.79
N ARG A 232 -36.64 3.88 19.49
CA ARG A 232 -37.78 3.12 18.98
C ARG A 232 -37.78 1.69 19.52
N ASP A 233 -36.64 1.01 19.48
CA ASP A 233 -36.51 -0.37 19.97
C ASP A 233 -36.73 -0.46 21.48
N LEU A 234 -36.21 0.52 22.23
CA LEU A 234 -36.44 0.66 23.67
C LEU A 234 -37.94 0.84 23.96
N TYR A 235 -38.60 1.76 23.26
CA TYR A 235 -40.03 2.00 23.41
C TYR A 235 -40.86 0.73 23.19
N GLN A 236 -40.61 -0.01 22.11
CA GLN A 236 -41.31 -1.28 21.83
C GLN A 236 -41.00 -2.39 22.85
N THR A 237 -39.82 -2.37 23.48
CA THR A 237 -39.42 -3.39 24.45
C THR A 237 -40.07 -3.17 25.83
N PHE A 238 -40.22 -1.91 26.25
CA PHE A 238 -40.69 -1.58 27.60
C PHE A 238 -42.17 -1.20 27.68
N LEU A 239 -42.78 -0.70 26.60
CA LEU A 239 -44.20 -0.37 26.59
C LEU A 239 -45.07 -1.49 25.99
N SER A 240 -45.83 -2.14 26.87
CA SER A 240 -46.84 -3.14 26.50
C SER A 240 -48.19 -2.54 26.11
N ASP A 241 -48.45 -1.27 26.45
CA ASP A 241 -49.70 -0.54 26.17
C ASP A 241 -49.38 0.82 25.50
N PRO A 242 -49.34 0.88 24.16
CA PRO A 242 -48.94 2.06 23.40
C PRO A 242 -49.83 3.30 23.60
N GLY A 243 -51.02 3.14 24.21
CA GLY A 243 -51.98 4.23 24.40
C GLY A 243 -51.76 5.05 25.66
N ARG A 244 -50.74 4.72 26.48
CA ARG A 244 -50.56 5.34 27.81
C ARG A 244 -49.40 6.34 27.90
N ILE A 245 -48.41 6.26 27.02
CA ILE A 245 -47.22 7.13 27.01
C ILE A 245 -46.92 7.45 25.54
N ALA A 246 -46.86 8.74 25.19
CA ALA A 246 -46.43 9.17 23.86
C ALA A 246 -44.90 9.21 23.78
N LEU A 247 -44.33 8.79 22.65
CA LEU A 247 -42.91 8.95 22.35
C LEU A 247 -42.71 10.13 21.39
N GLU A 248 -42.09 11.19 21.88
CA GLU A 248 -41.64 12.31 21.06
C GLU A 248 -40.10 12.30 20.99
N THR A 249 -39.55 12.56 19.80
CA THR A 249 -38.11 12.59 19.56
C THR A 249 -37.73 13.82 18.77
N ASP A 250 -36.80 14.60 19.30
CA ASP A 250 -36.11 15.69 18.60
C ASP A 250 -34.61 15.34 18.59
N ILE A 251 -34.11 14.91 17.44
CA ILE A 251 -32.77 14.32 17.31
C ILE A 251 -32.10 14.90 16.07
N ASP A 252 -31.05 15.69 16.29
CA ASP A 252 -30.19 16.23 15.24
C ASP A 252 -29.28 15.14 14.63
N GLU A 253 -28.83 15.39 13.40
CA GLU A 253 -27.77 14.62 12.78
C GLU A 253 -26.43 14.93 13.43
N ALA A 254 -25.67 13.89 13.77
CA ALA A 254 -24.37 14.04 14.39
C ALA A 254 -23.45 12.88 14.01
N GLU A 255 -22.27 13.18 13.47
CA GLU A 255 -21.23 12.18 13.23
C GLU A 255 -20.25 12.13 14.40
N LEU A 256 -20.28 11.05 15.16
CA LEU A 256 -19.46 10.87 16.36
C LEU A 256 -18.51 9.68 16.22
N ASP A 257 -17.36 9.74 16.89
CA ASP A 257 -16.44 8.61 16.98
C ASP A 257 -16.95 7.56 17.97
N ILE A 258 -16.50 6.31 17.80
CA ILE A 258 -16.98 5.21 18.62
C ILE A 258 -16.71 5.37 20.13
N ASN A 259 -15.61 5.99 20.52
CA ASN A 259 -15.29 6.15 21.94
C ASN A 259 -16.27 7.10 22.62
N THR A 260 -16.92 7.97 21.83
CA THR A 260 -18.01 8.85 22.26
C THR A 260 -19.37 8.16 22.15
N VAL A 261 -19.62 7.40 21.08
CA VAL A 261 -20.93 6.79 20.84
C VAL A 261 -21.27 5.71 21.87
N VAL A 262 -20.32 4.83 22.24
CA VAL A 262 -20.58 3.76 23.23
C VAL A 262 -21.10 4.30 24.58
N PRO A 263 -20.42 5.26 25.24
CA PRO A 263 -20.93 5.77 26.52
C PRO A 263 -22.25 6.52 26.34
N LEU A 264 -22.45 7.26 25.25
CA LEU A 264 -23.73 7.94 24.99
C LEU A 264 -24.90 6.96 24.80
N THR A 265 -24.69 5.87 24.05
CA THR A 265 -25.67 4.77 23.92
C THR A 265 -26.11 4.25 25.28
N LEU A 266 -25.15 4.03 26.18
CA LEU A 266 -25.45 3.53 27.52
C LEU A 266 -26.22 4.54 28.34
N ILE A 267 -25.77 5.80 28.36
CA ILE A 267 -26.44 6.89 29.08
C ILE A 267 -27.90 7.01 28.61
N VAL A 268 -28.14 7.02 27.30
CA VAL A 268 -29.51 7.09 26.75
C VAL A 268 -30.34 5.90 27.19
N ASN A 269 -29.78 4.68 27.15
CA ASN A 269 -30.50 3.48 27.59
C ASN A 269 -30.88 3.56 29.08
N GLU A 270 -29.95 3.96 29.95
CA GLU A 270 -30.25 4.17 31.39
C GLU A 270 -31.31 5.25 31.61
N LEU A 271 -31.18 6.40 30.95
CA LEU A 271 -32.12 7.51 31.10
C LEU A 271 -33.52 7.11 30.61
N PHE A 272 -33.61 6.47 29.46
CA PHE A 272 -34.88 6.00 28.89
C PHE A 272 -35.54 4.98 29.82
N THR A 273 -34.79 3.96 30.24
CA THR A 273 -35.31 2.93 31.13
C THR A 273 -35.75 3.51 32.46
N ASN A 274 -34.94 4.36 33.10
CA ASN A 274 -35.31 5.04 34.35
C ASN A 274 -36.56 5.92 34.19
N ALA A 275 -36.69 6.65 33.09
CA ALA A 275 -37.89 7.44 32.80
C ALA A 275 -39.14 6.55 32.76
N ILE A 276 -39.11 5.42 32.04
CA ILE A 276 -40.24 4.49 31.98
C ILE A 276 -40.55 3.88 33.36
N LYS A 277 -39.51 3.50 34.13
CA LYS A 277 -39.69 2.88 35.45
C LYS A 277 -40.32 3.81 36.48
N HIS A 278 -39.90 5.08 36.49
CA HIS A 278 -40.20 5.99 37.59
C HIS A 278 -41.21 7.08 37.25
N ALA A 279 -41.38 7.44 35.97
CA ALA A 279 -42.26 8.54 35.60
C ALA A 279 -43.76 8.20 35.66
N PHE A 280 -44.14 6.91 35.67
CA PHE A 280 -45.55 6.48 35.63
C PHE A 280 -45.95 5.45 36.71
N PRO A 281 -45.79 5.74 38.02
CA PRO A 281 -46.34 4.89 39.07
C PRO A 281 -47.88 4.84 38.95
N GLU A 282 -48.46 3.65 39.12
CA GLU A 282 -49.90 3.31 39.18
C GLU A 282 -50.93 4.39 38.76
N GLY A 283 -51.60 4.15 37.63
CA GLY A 283 -52.90 4.76 37.32
C GLY A 283 -52.93 6.16 36.71
N LYS A 284 -51.83 6.94 36.68
CA LYS A 284 -51.86 8.25 36.00
C LYS A 284 -51.58 8.09 34.50
N LYS A 285 -52.57 8.47 33.67
CA LYS A 285 -52.34 8.86 32.28
C LYS A 285 -51.61 10.20 32.29
N VAL A 286 -50.63 10.36 31.42
CA VAL A 286 -50.07 11.67 31.10
C VAL A 286 -50.61 11.99 29.71
N GLU A 287 -51.38 13.08 29.64
CA GLU A 287 -51.81 13.69 28.37
C GLU A 287 -50.62 14.26 27.61
#